data_AF-A0A2J8XXC7-F1
#
_entry.id   AF-A0A2J8XXC7-F1
#
_cell.length_a   1.000
_cell.length_b   1.000
_cell.length_c   1.000
_cell.angle_alpha   90.00
_cell.angle_beta   90.00
_cell.angle_gamma   90.00
#
_symmetry.space_group_name_H-M   'P 1'
#
loop_
_entity.id
_entity.type
_entity.pdbx_description
1 polymer ?
#
loop_
_entity_poly.entity_id
_entity_poly.type
_entity_poly.pdbx_seq_one_letter_code
_entity_poly.pdbx_strand_id
1 'polypeptide(L)'
;MGEGTINGLLDELLQTRVLNKEEMEKIKHENATVMDKTRALLDSVVRKGARACEICITYICEEDSYLAETLGLSAAPQAVQDNPAMPTSSSPEGR
;
A
#
# COMPACT_ATOMS: atom_id res chain seq x y z
N MET A 1 7.71 11.36 4.10
CA MET A 1 6.43 11.95 3.68
C MET A 1 6.45 13.44 3.90
N GLY A 2 6.31 14.22 2.82
CA GLY A 2 6.04 15.65 2.93
C GLY A 2 4.56 15.91 3.24
N GLU A 3 4.23 17.13 3.66
CA GLU A 3 2.84 17.51 3.92
C GLU A 3 1.95 17.43 2.66
N GLY A 4 2.51 17.65 1.47
CA GLY A 4 1.82 17.47 0.19
C GLY A 4 1.31 16.04 -0.01
N THR A 5 2.21 15.06 0.10
CA THR A 5 1.87 13.63 -0.03
C THR A 5 0.84 13.18 1.00
N ILE A 6 0.91 13.70 2.24
CA ILE A 6 -0.07 13.38 3.29
C ILE A 6 -1.44 13.93 2.94
N ASN A 7 -1.53 15.19 2.51
CA ASN A 7 -2.80 15.81 2.17
C ASN A 7 -3.45 15.16 0.96
N GLY A 8 -2.69 14.91 -0.11
CA GLY A 8 -3.23 14.25 -1.30
C GLY A 8 -3.68 12.81 -1.01
N LEU A 9 -2.95 12.08 -0.16
CA LEU A 9 -3.37 10.76 0.29
C LEU A 9 -4.65 10.80 1.14
N LEU A 10 -4.83 11.80 2.00
CA LEU A 10 -6.08 12.01 2.74
C LEU A 10 -7.26 12.28 1.80
N ASP A 11 -7.04 13.10 0.77
CA ASP A 11 -8.05 13.40 -0.25
C ASP A 11 -8.44 12.14 -1.03
N GLU A 12 -7.48 11.31 -1.45
CA GLU A 12 -7.73 10.04 -2.14
C GLU A 12 -8.50 9.04 -1.27
N LEU A 13 -8.13 8.91 0.01
CA LEU A 13 -8.83 8.05 0.96
C LEU A 13 -10.25 8.54 1.26
N LEU A 14 -10.49 9.86 1.23
CA LEU A 14 -11.83 10.44 1.33
C LEU A 14 -12.65 10.18 0.06
N GLN A 15 -12.06 10.36 -1.11
CA GLN A 15 -12.71 10.17 -2.41
C GLN A 15 -13.13 8.70 -2.64
N THR A 16 -12.28 7.77 -2.23
CA THR A 16 -12.55 6.31 -2.25
C THR A 16 -13.51 5.84 -1.16
N ARG A 17 -13.98 6.76 -0.30
CA ARG A 17 -14.88 6.55 0.85
C ARG A 17 -14.33 5.58 1.90
N VAL A 18 -13.02 5.54 2.03
CA VAL A 18 -12.33 4.76 3.08
C VAL A 18 -12.31 5.56 4.38
N LEU A 19 -12.03 6.86 4.29
CA LEU A 19 -12.12 7.82 5.39
C LEU A 19 -13.38 8.67 5.23
N ASN A 20 -13.97 9.04 6.36
CA ASN A 20 -14.99 10.07 6.40
C ASN A 20 -14.37 11.46 6.54
N LYS A 21 -15.13 12.50 6.17
CA LYS A 21 -14.68 13.90 6.24
C LYS A 21 -14.28 14.31 7.66
N GLU A 22 -14.99 13.79 8.67
CA GLU A 22 -14.64 14.02 10.08
C GLU A 22 -13.29 13.39 10.44
N GLU A 23 -13.04 12.13 10.05
CA GLU A 23 -11.78 11.44 10.32
C GLU A 23 -10.60 12.15 9.64
N MET A 24 -10.79 12.61 8.41
CA MET A 24 -9.79 13.36 7.66
C MET A 24 -9.45 14.70 8.34
N GLU A 25 -10.47 15.47 8.71
CA GLU A 25 -10.25 16.75 9.40
C GLU A 25 -9.57 16.54 10.75
N LYS A 26 -9.90 15.46 11.45
CA LYS A 26 -9.23 15.06 12.69
C LYS A 26 -7.73 14.84 12.48
N ILE A 27 -7.35 14.04 11.47
CA ILE A 27 -5.94 13.79 11.15
C ILE A 27 -5.22 15.09 10.74
N LYS A 28 -5.91 15.96 10.01
CA LYS A 28 -5.32 17.19 9.46
C LYS A 28 -5.16 18.31 10.49
N HIS A 29 -6.11 18.46 11.41
CA HIS A 29 -6.14 19.57 12.38
C HIS A 29 -5.68 19.17 13.79
N GLU A 30 -5.84 17.92 14.23
CA GLU A 30 -5.42 17.52 15.58
C GLU A 30 -3.91 17.24 15.67
N ASN A 31 -3.22 17.06 14.54
CA ASN A 31 -1.79 16.76 14.51
C ASN A 31 -0.97 18.00 14.19
N ALA A 32 -0.14 18.42 15.16
CA ALA A 32 0.65 19.64 15.08
C ALA A 32 1.85 19.52 14.13
N THR A 33 2.41 18.32 13.95
CA THR A 33 3.57 18.08 13.10
C THR A 33 3.27 17.15 11.93
N VAL A 34 4.07 17.26 10.86
CA VAL A 34 4.00 16.35 9.70
C VAL A 34 4.15 14.89 10.15
N MET A 35 5.02 14.63 11.12
CA MET A 35 5.27 13.29 11.66
C MET A 35 4.05 12.74 12.41
N ASP A 36 3.38 13.55 13.23
CA ASP A 36 2.15 13.15 13.93
C ASP A 36 1.03 12.87 12.93
N LYS A 37 0.89 13.72 11.90
CA LYS A 37 -0.06 13.52 10.79
C LYS A 37 0.20 12.18 10.09
N THR A 38 1.45 11.87 9.75
CA THR A 38 1.82 10.59 9.14
C THR A 38 1.45 9.41 10.04
N ARG A 39 1.73 9.49 11.33
CA ARG A 39 1.40 8.41 12.27
C ARG A 39 -0.10 8.20 12.40
N ALA A 40 -0.87 9.28 12.55
CA ALA A 40 -2.32 9.23 12.63
C ALA A 40 -2.95 8.71 11.32
N LEU A 41 -2.41 9.09 10.17
CA LEU A 41 -2.82 8.59 8.87
C LEU A 41 -2.60 7.08 8.76
N LEU A 42 -1.38 6.61 9.03
CA LEU A 42 -1.05 5.18 8.96
C LEU A 42 -1.90 4.35 9.91
N ASP A 43 -2.10 4.84 11.15
CA ASP A 43 -2.97 4.18 12.12
C ASP A 43 -4.42 4.09 11.62
N SER A 44 -4.91 5.14 10.96
CA SER A 44 -6.24 5.15 10.35
C SER A 44 -6.35 4.16 9.18
N VAL A 45 -5.36 4.12 8.29
CA VAL A 45 -5.31 3.19 7.16
C VAL A 45 -5.29 1.73 7.67
N VAL A 46 -4.46 1.43 8.67
CA VAL A 46 -4.41 0.09 9.29
C VAL A 46 -5.73 -0.26 9.96
N ARG A 47 -6.36 0.67 10.68
CA ARG A 47 -7.68 0.43 11.31
C ARG A 47 -8.81 0.20 10.32
N LYS A 48 -8.75 0.80 9.12
CA LYS A 48 -9.74 0.55 8.06
C LYS A 48 -9.56 -0.81 7.39
N GLY A 49 -8.33 -1.29 7.30
CA GLY A 49 -8.00 -2.63 6.81
C GLY A 49 -7.41 -2.64 5.40
N ALA A 50 -7.33 -3.84 4.81
CA ALA A 50 -6.52 -4.10 3.62
C ALA A 50 -6.81 -3.17 2.44
N ARG A 51 -8.09 -2.87 2.17
CA ARG A 51 -8.49 -1.96 1.08
C ARG A 51 -7.88 -0.56 1.21
N ALA A 52 -7.80 -0.05 2.44
CA ALA A 52 -7.19 1.25 2.70
C ALA A 52 -5.67 1.19 2.45
N CYS A 53 -5.02 0.12 2.92
CA CYS A 53 -3.60 -0.09 2.71
C CYS A 53 -3.25 -0.17 1.22
N GLU A 54 -4.03 -0.89 0.41
CA GLU A 54 -3.80 -0.99 -1.04
C GLU A 54 -3.84 0.36 -1.74
N ILE A 55 -4.86 1.18 -1.46
CA ILE A 55 -4.97 2.54 -2.01
C ILE A 55 -3.77 3.39 -1.56
N CYS A 56 -3.40 3.30 -0.29
CA CYS A 56 -2.29 4.03 0.29
C CYS A 56 -0.96 3.69 -0.37
N ILE A 57 -0.69 2.39 -0.56
CA ILE A 57 0.52 1.90 -1.22
C ILE A 57 0.54 2.33 -2.69
N THR A 58 -0.58 2.20 -3.39
CA THR A 58 -0.70 2.57 -4.82
C THR A 58 -0.39 4.05 -5.01
N TYR A 59 -1.03 4.91 -4.22
CA TYR A 59 -0.81 6.36 -4.27
C TYR A 59 0.65 6.74 -3.96
N ILE A 60 1.25 6.14 -2.91
CA ILE A 60 2.66 6.40 -2.58
C ILE A 60 3.57 5.95 -3.73
N CYS A 61 3.31 4.81 -4.37
CA CYS A 61 4.09 4.34 -5.51
C CYS A 61 3.99 5.27 -6.72
N GLU A 62 2.83 5.87 -6.98
CA GLU A 62 2.61 6.78 -8.10
C GLU A 62 3.17 8.19 -7.85
N GLU A 63 3.01 8.72 -6.64
CA GLU A 63 3.39 10.09 -6.33
C GLU A 63 4.82 10.23 -5.79
N ASP A 64 5.31 9.24 -5.02
CA ASP A 64 6.62 9.28 -4.37
C ASP A 64 7.29 7.90 -4.39
N SER A 65 7.83 7.54 -5.55
CA SER A 65 8.53 6.26 -5.76
C SER A 65 9.74 6.08 -4.85
N TYR A 66 10.43 7.16 -4.48
CA TYR A 66 11.55 7.11 -3.53
C TYR A 66 11.07 6.77 -2.12
N LEU A 67 9.95 7.35 -1.68
CA LEU A 67 9.32 6.99 -0.43
C LEU A 67 8.79 5.55 -0.46
N ALA A 68 8.19 5.12 -1.58
CA ALA A 68 7.75 3.74 -1.76
C ALA A 68 8.91 2.74 -1.59
N GLU A 69 10.06 3.03 -2.19
CA GLU A 69 11.29 2.23 -2.03
C GLU A 69 11.78 2.25 -0.58
N THR A 70 11.81 3.44 0.06
CA THR A 70 12.21 3.61 1.47
C THR A 70 11.32 2.80 2.41
N LEU A 71 10.02 2.70 2.11
CA LEU A 71 9.05 1.94 2.89
C LEU A 71 9.00 0.45 2.51
N GLY A 72 9.78 0.01 1.50
CA GLY A 72 9.75 -1.36 0.99
C GLY A 72 8.44 -1.73 0.27
N LEU A 73 7.70 -0.73 -0.20
CA LEU A 73 6.43 -0.86 -0.92
C LEU A 73 6.63 -1.01 -2.43
N SER A 74 7.78 -0.54 -2.95
CA SER A 74 8.16 -0.81 -4.33
C SER A 74 8.13 -2.31 -4.53
N ALA A 75 7.33 -2.77 -5.49
CA ALA A 75 7.14 -4.18 -5.79
C ALA A 75 8.48 -4.91 -5.68
N ALA A 76 8.65 -5.70 -4.60
CA ALA A 76 9.42 -6.92 -4.79
C ALA A 76 8.74 -7.57 -6.00
N PRO A 77 9.47 -7.92 -7.07
CA PRO A 77 8.90 -8.82 -8.05
C PRO A 77 8.35 -9.93 -7.19
N GLN A 78 7.03 -10.11 -7.15
CA GLN A 78 6.49 -11.35 -6.64
C GLN A 78 7.25 -12.36 -7.46
N ALA A 79 8.17 -13.07 -6.81
CA ALA A 79 8.82 -14.19 -7.41
C ALA A 79 7.65 -15.08 -7.75
N VAL A 80 7.22 -14.98 -9.01
CA VAL A 80 6.61 -16.05 -9.75
C VAL A 80 7.61 -17.17 -9.57
N GLN A 81 7.45 -17.91 -8.48
CA GLN A 81 7.82 -19.30 -8.41
C GLN A 81 6.83 -19.99 -9.35
N ASP A 82 6.99 -19.69 -10.64
CA ASP A 82 6.64 -20.55 -11.73
C ASP A 82 7.48 -21.78 -11.46
N ASN A 83 6.90 -22.70 -10.69
CA ASN A 83 7.42 -24.03 -10.60
C ASN A 83 6.61 -24.77 -11.66
N PRO A 84 7.09 -24.84 -12.92
CA PRO A 84 6.39 -25.59 -13.93
C PRO A 84 6.43 -27.04 -13.49
N ALA A 85 5.24 -27.56 -13.15
CA ALA A 85 4.99 -28.98 -13.07
C ALA A 85 5.50 -29.61 -14.37
N MET A 86 6.54 -30.44 -14.29
CA MET A 86 6.95 -31.33 -15.38
C MET A 86 5.89 -32.44 -15.51
N PRO A 87 5.19 -32.57 -16.65
CA PRO A 87 4.40 -33.75 -16.95
C PRO A 87 5.22 -34.72 -17.82
N THR A 88 5.32 -35.96 -17.34
CA THR A 88 5.33 -37.25 -18.07
C THR A 88 6.19 -37.45 -19.33
N SER A 89 7.11 -38.41 -19.26
CA SER A 89 7.46 -39.36 -20.33
C SER A 89 7.80 -40.67 -19.60
N SER A 90 6.89 -41.65 -19.50
CA SER A 90 6.59 -42.69 -20.49
C SER A 90 7.81 -43.41 -21.03
N SER A 91 8.08 -44.62 -20.49
CA SER A 91 8.67 -45.78 -21.19
C SER A 91 8.42 -47.04 -20.35
N PRO A 92 7.66 -48.02 -20.85
CA PRO A 92 7.68 -49.39 -20.35
C PRO A 92 8.36 -50.29 -21.40
N GLU A 93 9.56 -50.79 -21.14
CA GLU A 93 10.25 -51.86 -21.90
C GLU A 93 11.60 -52.08 -21.21
N GLY A 94 12.10 -53.24 -20.82
CA GLY A 94 11.75 -54.63 -21.07
C GLY A 94 13.07 -55.41 -21.14
N ARG A 95 13.37 -56.27 -20.16
CA ARG A 95 14.01 -57.59 -20.33
C ARG A 95 14.11 -58.34 -19.00
#